data_AF-A0A7Y4X306-F1
#
_entry.id   AF-A0A7Y4X306-F1
#
_cell.length_a   1.000
_cell.length_b   1.000
_cell.length_c   1.000
_cell.angle_alpha   90.00
_cell.angle_beta   90.00
_cell.angle_gamma   90.00
#
_symmetry.space_group_name_H-M   'P 1'
#
loop_
_entity.id
_entity.type
_entity.pdbx_description
1 polymer ?
#
loop_
_entity_poly.entity_id
_entity_poly.type
_entity_poly.pdbx_seq_one_letter_code
_entity_poly.pdbx_strand_id
1 'polypeptide(L)'
;TPEELAHPKVEKEAIEYVNWTIELGRREYGLLTLAAMSIGGESRREHSMERLVEALSEKYGLSRSQLEFFYAHMDEAEAHGDPVYDLVREYATTPERQEKIRTALKTWCEKFRAAQEGIFKVAMGVEEGIPAAL
;
A
#
# COMPACT_ATOMS: atom_id res chain seq x y z
N THR A 1 -8.28 23.18 3.68
CA THR A 1 -8.15 24.45 4.43
C THR A 1 -6.77 24.50 5.09
N PRO A 2 -6.28 25.66 5.58
CA PRO A 2 -5.05 25.72 6.38
C PRO A 2 -5.05 24.78 7.60
N GLU A 3 -6.25 24.49 8.12
CA GLU A 3 -6.48 23.55 9.23
C GLU A 3 -6.37 22.07 8.79
N GLU A 4 -6.84 21.72 7.59
CA GLU A 4 -6.59 20.41 6.97
C GLU A 4 -5.11 20.24 6.57
N LEU A 5 -4.46 21.27 6.04
CA LEU A 5 -3.01 21.24 5.74
C LEU A 5 -2.14 21.12 7.00
N ALA A 6 -2.67 21.49 8.17
CA ALA A 6 -1.97 21.31 9.42
C ALA A 6 -1.92 19.84 9.87
N HIS A 7 -2.71 18.94 9.24
CA HIS A 7 -2.86 17.49 9.50
C HIS A 7 -1.91 16.97 10.59
N PRO A 8 -2.19 17.30 11.87
CA PRO A 8 -1.20 17.11 12.92
C PRO A 8 -1.15 15.65 13.34
N LYS A 9 -2.08 14.84 12.82
CA LYS A 9 -2.27 13.45 13.18
C LYS A 9 -2.34 12.58 11.93
N VAL A 10 -1.65 11.46 12.00
CA VAL A 10 -1.55 10.42 10.99
C VAL A 10 -1.91 9.08 11.62
N GLU A 11 -2.26 8.11 10.80
CA GLU A 11 -2.50 6.77 11.33
C GLU A 11 -1.17 6.05 11.60
N LYS A 12 -1.11 5.33 12.72
CA LYS A 12 0.12 4.76 13.26
C LYS A 12 0.61 3.60 12.39
N GLU A 13 -0.27 2.71 11.97
CA GLU A 13 0.06 1.52 11.20
C GLU A 13 0.58 1.88 9.80
N ALA A 14 0.21 3.04 9.26
CA ALA A 14 0.74 3.62 8.04
C ALA A 14 2.20 4.01 8.20
N ILE A 15 2.57 4.63 9.31
CA ILE A 15 3.99 4.89 9.64
C ILE A 15 4.73 3.56 9.81
N GLU A 16 4.16 2.61 10.56
CA GLU A 16 4.79 1.31 10.80
C GLU A 16 4.98 0.50 9.51
N TYR A 17 4.02 0.59 8.57
CA TYR A 17 4.10 -0.03 7.26
C TYR A 17 5.25 0.55 6.42
N VAL A 18 5.36 1.88 6.35
CA VAL A 18 6.43 2.57 5.61
C VAL A 18 7.79 2.24 6.23
N ASN A 19 7.92 2.33 7.55
CA ASN A 19 9.15 2.01 8.26
C ASN A 19 9.57 0.54 8.04
N TRP A 20 8.63 -0.39 8.10
CA TRP A 20 8.90 -1.80 7.82
C TRP A 20 9.39 -2.02 6.39
N THR A 21 8.81 -1.33 5.41
CA THR A 21 9.21 -1.44 4.00
C THR A 21 10.65 -0.95 3.78
N ILE A 22 11.00 0.19 4.41
CA ILE A 22 12.37 0.72 4.40
C ILE A 22 13.33 -0.29 5.03
N GLU A 23 12.99 -0.84 6.19
CA GLU A 23 13.81 -1.83 6.90
C GLU A 23 13.96 -3.16 6.17
N LEU A 24 12.94 -3.60 5.45
CA LEU A 24 13.05 -4.74 4.54
C LEU A 24 14.09 -4.45 3.46
N GLY A 25 14.01 -3.29 2.80
CA GLY A 25 14.97 -2.86 1.78
C GLY A 25 16.40 -2.68 2.31
N ARG A 26 16.58 -2.29 3.58
CA ARG A 26 17.93 -2.19 4.19
C ARG A 26 18.55 -3.55 4.53
N ARG A 27 17.73 -4.55 4.85
CA ARG A 27 18.20 -5.85 5.39
C ARG A 27 18.29 -6.93 4.33
N GLU A 28 17.46 -6.87 3.32
CA GLU A 28 17.25 -7.96 2.38
C GLU A 28 17.70 -7.58 0.97
N TYR A 29 17.92 -8.60 0.14
CA TYR A 29 18.20 -8.39 -1.28
C TYR A 29 17.02 -7.67 -1.95
N GLY A 30 17.29 -6.65 -2.77
CA GLY A 30 16.25 -5.74 -3.30
C GLY A 30 15.08 -6.42 -4.02
N LEU A 31 15.28 -7.62 -4.57
CA LEU A 31 14.21 -8.41 -5.18
C LEU A 31 13.16 -8.91 -4.18
N LEU A 32 13.53 -9.17 -2.91
CA LEU A 32 12.56 -9.54 -1.89
C LEU A 32 11.63 -8.36 -1.57
N THR A 33 12.19 -7.16 -1.46
CA THR A 33 11.43 -5.93 -1.27
C THR A 33 10.56 -5.63 -2.48
N LEU A 34 11.09 -5.78 -3.70
CA LEU A 34 10.35 -5.61 -4.94
C LEU A 34 9.18 -6.59 -5.01
N ALA A 35 9.42 -7.88 -4.72
CA ALA A 35 8.37 -8.90 -4.71
C ALA A 35 7.27 -8.53 -3.71
N ALA A 36 7.65 -8.19 -2.46
CA ALA A 36 6.71 -7.83 -1.41
C ALA A 36 5.82 -6.63 -1.80
N MET A 37 6.43 -5.56 -2.34
CA MET A 37 5.71 -4.34 -2.72
C MET A 37 4.86 -4.52 -3.98
N SER A 38 5.45 -5.09 -5.03
CA SER A 38 4.81 -5.16 -6.34
C SER A 38 3.78 -6.28 -6.39
N ILE A 39 4.12 -7.53 -6.04
CA ILE A 39 3.12 -8.62 -6.04
C ILE A 39 2.07 -8.36 -4.95
N GLY A 40 2.48 -7.86 -3.78
CA GLY A 40 1.54 -7.47 -2.73
C GLY A 40 0.53 -6.42 -3.21
N GLY A 41 1.01 -5.41 -3.94
CA GLY A 41 0.17 -4.37 -4.55
C GLY A 41 -0.77 -4.91 -5.63
N GLU A 42 -0.24 -5.63 -6.61
CA GLU A 42 -1.01 -6.12 -7.78
C GLU A 42 -1.96 -7.28 -7.44
N SER A 43 -1.66 -8.06 -6.40
CA SER A 43 -2.56 -9.15 -5.96
C SER A 43 -3.85 -8.65 -5.29
N ARG A 44 -4.02 -7.33 -5.17
CA ARG A 44 -5.24 -6.72 -4.65
C ARG A 44 -6.27 -6.59 -5.76
N ARG A 45 -7.43 -7.20 -5.54
CA ARG A 45 -8.59 -7.07 -6.43
C ARG A 45 -9.18 -5.66 -6.39
N GLU A 46 -9.73 -5.26 -7.55
CA GLU A 46 -10.32 -3.97 -7.97
C GLU A 46 -11.09 -3.18 -6.87
N HIS A 47 -11.80 -3.86 -5.96
CA HIS A 47 -12.79 -3.23 -5.08
C HIS A 47 -12.24 -2.25 -4.04
N SER A 48 -10.96 -2.36 -3.68
CA SER A 48 -10.42 -1.50 -2.62
C SER A 48 -10.08 -0.09 -3.10
N MET A 49 -9.64 0.03 -4.36
CA MET A 49 -9.35 1.32 -4.98
C MET A 49 -10.66 2.03 -5.33
N GLU A 50 -11.67 1.29 -5.79
CA GLU A 50 -13.03 1.78 -6.02
C GLU A 50 -13.61 2.47 -4.78
N ARG A 51 -13.55 1.82 -3.62
CA ARG A 51 -14.05 2.38 -2.36
C ARG A 51 -13.28 3.62 -1.91
N LEU A 52 -11.98 3.68 -2.16
CA LEU A 52 -11.17 4.86 -1.85
C LEU A 52 -11.58 6.04 -2.74
N VAL A 53 -11.72 5.79 -4.04
CA VAL A 53 -12.16 6.77 -5.03
C VAL A 53 -13.57 7.30 -4.70
N GLU A 54 -14.49 6.42 -4.31
CA GLU A 54 -15.83 6.79 -3.85
C GLU A 54 -15.74 7.72 -2.63
N ALA A 55 -14.98 7.35 -1.60
CA ALA A 55 -14.80 8.19 -0.41
C ALA A 55 -14.18 9.57 -0.74
N LEU A 56 -13.16 9.60 -1.61
CA LEU A 56 -12.51 10.84 -2.05
C LEU A 56 -13.47 11.74 -2.83
N SER A 57 -14.29 11.15 -3.71
CA SER A 57 -15.32 11.87 -4.46
C SER A 57 -16.42 12.41 -3.53
N GLU A 58 -17.02 11.54 -2.71
CA GLU A 58 -18.22 11.90 -1.93
C GLU A 58 -17.93 12.77 -0.71
N LYS A 59 -16.80 12.56 -0.03
CA LYS A 59 -16.48 13.28 1.22
C LYS A 59 -15.62 14.51 1.00
N TYR A 60 -14.67 14.41 0.07
CA TYR A 60 -13.71 15.47 -0.17
C TYR A 60 -14.02 16.25 -1.46
N GLY A 61 -15.04 15.84 -2.23
CA GLY A 61 -15.50 16.56 -3.40
C GLY A 61 -14.51 16.53 -4.56
N LEU A 62 -13.61 15.54 -4.61
CA LEU A 62 -12.65 15.43 -5.70
C LEU A 62 -13.37 15.09 -7.01
N SER A 63 -13.06 15.83 -8.07
CA SER A 63 -13.56 15.55 -9.42
C SER A 63 -12.90 14.31 -10.03
N ARG A 64 -13.56 13.72 -11.03
CA ARG A 64 -13.01 12.60 -11.82
C ARG A 64 -11.58 12.88 -12.30
N SER A 65 -11.31 14.07 -12.84
CA SER A 65 -9.98 14.45 -13.31
C SER A 65 -8.92 14.50 -12.20
N GLN A 66 -9.31 14.81 -10.97
CA GLN A 66 -8.39 14.79 -9.82
C GLN A 66 -8.14 13.37 -9.30
N LEU A 67 -9.01 12.42 -9.64
CA LEU A 67 -8.93 11.01 -9.28
C LEU A 67 -8.34 10.15 -10.41
N GLU A 68 -7.91 10.75 -11.52
CA GLU A 68 -7.47 10.03 -12.72
C GLU A 68 -6.30 9.07 -12.44
N PHE A 69 -5.40 9.43 -11.51
CA PHE A 69 -4.34 8.54 -11.04
C PHE A 69 -4.91 7.19 -10.56
N PHE A 70 -5.94 7.21 -9.72
CA PHE A 70 -6.51 5.99 -9.15
C PHE A 70 -7.22 5.15 -10.22
N TYR A 71 -7.92 5.79 -11.15
CA TYR A 71 -8.59 5.08 -12.23
C TYR A 71 -7.62 4.45 -13.24
N ALA A 72 -6.55 5.16 -13.61
CA ALA A 72 -5.50 4.59 -14.45
C ALA A 72 -4.86 3.35 -13.79
N HIS A 73 -4.65 3.37 -12.47
CA HIS A 73 -4.10 2.23 -11.74
C HIS A 73 -5.09 1.07 -11.57
N MET A 74 -6.40 1.32 -11.65
CA MET A 74 -7.40 0.25 -11.68
C MET A 74 -7.40 -0.48 -13.03
N ASP A 75 -7.29 0.26 -14.13
CA ASP A 75 -7.33 -0.30 -15.48
C ASP A 75 -6.01 -1.01 -15.88
N GLU A 76 -4.87 -0.62 -15.29
CA GLU A 76 -3.54 -1.15 -15.65
C GLU A 76 -2.96 -2.21 -14.71
N ALA A 77 -3.64 -2.56 -13.60
CA ALA A 77 -3.10 -3.47 -12.58
C ALA A 77 -2.63 -4.84 -13.14
N GLU A 78 -3.32 -5.35 -14.17
CA GLU A 78 -2.96 -6.62 -14.80
C GLU A 78 -1.65 -6.54 -15.61
N ALA A 79 -1.34 -5.38 -16.22
CA ALA A 79 -0.18 -5.21 -17.09
C ALA A 79 1.15 -5.07 -16.34
N HIS A 80 1.13 -4.53 -15.11
CA HIS A 80 2.35 -4.29 -14.31
C HIS A 80 2.75 -5.49 -13.44
N GLY A 81 1.86 -6.45 -13.22
CA GLY A 81 2.11 -7.62 -12.38
C GLY A 81 3.00 -8.69 -13.03
N ASP A 82 2.76 -9.02 -14.30
CA ASP A 82 3.40 -10.14 -14.99
C ASP A 82 4.95 -10.14 -14.93
N PRO A 83 5.64 -9.02 -15.22
CA PRO A 83 7.10 -8.97 -15.17
C PRO A 83 7.67 -9.28 -13.77
N VAL A 84 6.94 -8.94 -12.70
CA VAL A 84 7.38 -9.16 -11.33
C VAL A 84 7.22 -10.63 -10.94
N TYR A 85 6.16 -11.28 -11.40
CA TYR A 85 6.00 -12.73 -11.21
C TYR A 85 7.12 -13.52 -11.90
N ASP A 86 7.55 -13.09 -13.09
CA ASP A 86 8.68 -13.69 -13.81
C ASP A 86 9.98 -13.60 -13.00
N LEU A 87 10.32 -12.40 -12.50
CA LEU A 87 11.51 -12.18 -11.66
C LEU A 87 11.50 -13.04 -10.38
N VAL A 88 10.34 -13.16 -9.73
CA VAL A 88 10.21 -14.02 -8.55
C VAL A 88 10.39 -15.50 -8.91
N ARG A 89 9.84 -15.96 -10.04
CA ARG A 89 10.02 -17.34 -10.51
C ARG A 89 11.49 -17.67 -10.77
N GLU A 90 12.27 -16.74 -11.32
CA GLU A 90 13.70 -16.93 -11.56
C GLU A 90 14.54 -16.95 -10.27
N TYR A 91 14.15 -16.18 -9.26
CA TYR A 91 14.91 -16.06 -8.02
C TYR A 91 14.55 -17.09 -6.95
N ALA A 92 13.26 -17.45 -6.84
CA ALA A 92 12.70 -18.31 -5.80
C ALA A 92 12.98 -19.81 -6.06
N THR A 93 14.23 -20.15 -6.39
CA THR A 93 14.66 -21.49 -6.80
C THR A 93 15.05 -22.41 -5.64
N THR A 94 15.03 -21.90 -4.40
CA THR A 94 15.28 -22.71 -3.19
C THR A 94 14.13 -22.59 -2.20
N PRO A 95 13.86 -23.62 -1.38
CA PRO A 95 12.81 -23.56 -0.35
C PRO A 95 12.98 -22.37 0.62
N GLU A 96 14.21 -22.06 1.00
CA GLU A 96 14.50 -20.92 1.89
C GLU A 96 14.11 -19.57 1.25
N ARG A 97 14.45 -19.36 -0.03
CA ARG A 97 14.08 -18.14 -0.75
C ARG A 97 12.57 -18.03 -0.94
N GLN A 98 11.91 -19.15 -1.28
CA GLN A 98 10.46 -19.19 -1.40
C GLN A 98 9.78 -18.80 -0.08
N GLU A 99 10.26 -19.32 1.04
CA GLU A 99 9.67 -19.03 2.35
C GLU A 99 9.88 -17.57 2.78
N LYS A 100 11.07 -17.02 2.51
CA LYS A 100 11.34 -15.59 2.72
C LYS A 100 10.37 -14.71 1.92
N ILE A 101 10.16 -15.03 0.63
CA ILE A 101 9.26 -14.28 -0.24
C ILE A 101 7.81 -14.39 0.25
N ARG A 102 7.32 -15.59 0.57
CA ARG A 102 5.95 -15.78 1.11
C ARG A 102 5.75 -15.01 2.41
N THR A 103 6.73 -15.05 3.30
CA THR A 103 6.68 -14.32 4.57
C THR A 103 6.62 -12.81 4.33
N ALA A 104 7.51 -12.27 3.49
CA ALA A 104 7.54 -10.86 3.17
C ALA A 104 6.23 -10.39 2.50
N LEU A 105 5.69 -11.17 1.55
CA LEU A 105 4.41 -10.90 0.90
C LEU A 105 3.26 -10.85 1.91
N LYS A 106 3.16 -11.87 2.77
CA LYS A 106 2.13 -11.93 3.81
C LYS A 106 2.20 -10.71 4.73
N THR A 107 3.40 -10.40 5.24
CA THR A 107 3.60 -9.25 6.12
C THR A 107 3.29 -7.93 5.42
N TRP A 108 3.66 -7.77 4.15
CA TRP A 108 3.32 -6.59 3.37
C TRP A 108 1.80 -6.43 3.25
N CYS A 109 1.08 -7.49 2.86
CA CYS A 109 -0.38 -7.45 2.72
C CYS A 109 -1.09 -7.10 4.03
N GLU A 110 -0.66 -7.69 5.15
CA GLU A 110 -1.22 -7.41 6.47
C GLU A 110 -0.99 -5.96 6.90
N LYS A 111 0.25 -5.48 6.78
CA LYS A 111 0.61 -4.11 7.17
C LYS A 111 -0.04 -3.05 6.28
N PHE A 112 -0.03 -3.28 4.97
CA PHE A 112 -0.64 -2.36 4.02
C PHE A 112 -2.16 -2.28 4.20
N ARG A 113 -2.81 -3.42 4.47
CA ARG A 113 -4.24 -3.43 4.80
C ARG A 113 -4.52 -2.64 6.08
N ALA A 114 -3.76 -2.88 7.15
CA ALA A 114 -3.93 -2.15 8.41
C ALA A 114 -3.76 -0.64 8.20
N ALA A 115 -2.70 -0.23 7.50
CA ALA A 115 -2.45 1.16 7.14
C ALA A 115 -3.62 1.79 6.37
N GLN A 116 -4.15 1.14 5.34
CA GLN A 116 -5.25 1.69 4.57
C GLN A 116 -6.56 1.77 5.38
N GLU A 117 -6.89 0.73 6.13
CA GLU A 117 -8.08 0.73 6.98
C GLU A 117 -7.99 1.82 8.06
N GLY A 118 -6.83 1.97 8.69
CA GLY A 118 -6.63 3.00 9.69
C GLY A 118 -6.58 4.41 9.11
N ILE A 119 -5.91 4.63 7.98
CA ILE A 119 -5.95 5.92 7.26
C ILE A 119 -7.42 6.30 7.00
N PHE A 120 -8.23 5.37 6.49
CA PHE A 120 -9.65 5.62 6.29
C PHE A 120 -10.36 6.01 7.59
N LYS A 121 -10.15 5.28 8.69
CA LYS A 121 -10.79 5.60 9.98
C LYS A 121 -10.38 6.95 10.54
N VAL A 122 -9.10 7.31 10.46
CA VAL A 122 -8.59 8.61 10.91
C VAL A 122 -9.15 9.73 10.04
N ALA A 123 -9.14 9.54 8.72
CA ALA A 123 -9.70 10.49 7.76
C ALA A 123 -11.21 10.71 7.97
N MET A 124 -11.94 9.66 8.35
CA MET A 124 -13.37 9.71 8.66
C MET A 124 -13.71 10.15 10.09
N GLY A 125 -12.70 10.46 10.92
CA GLY A 125 -12.89 10.84 12.32
C GLY A 125 -13.40 9.72 13.23
N VAL A 126 -13.31 8.46 12.79
CA VAL A 126 -13.64 7.28 13.60
C VAL A 126 -12.56 7.01 14.65
N GLU A 127 -11.31 7.28 14.29
CA GLU A 127 -10.14 7.19 15.17
C GLU A 127 -9.37 8.52 15.16
N GLU A 128 -8.70 8.84 16.26
CA GLU A 128 -8.06 10.15 16.44
C GLU A 128 -6.71 10.29 15.69
N GLY A 129 -6.03 9.17 15.43
CA GLY A 129 -4.66 9.15 14.89
C GLY A 129 -3.61 9.57 15.94
N ILE A 130 -2.34 9.51 15.55
CA ILE A 130 -1.19 9.91 16.37
C ILE A 130 -0.52 11.15 15.79
N PRO A 131 0.16 11.98 16.60
CA PRO A 131 0.90 13.13 16.08
C PRO A 131 1.88 12.73 14.97
N ALA A 132 1.87 13.49 13.86
CA ALA A 132 2.82 13.35 12.77
C ALA A 132 4.19 13.90 13.20
N ALA A 133 4.86 13.21 14.12
CA ALA A 133 6.25 13.50 14.44
C ALA A 133 7.12 12.94 13.31
N LEU A 134 7.82 13.83 12.60
CA LEU A 134 8.89 13.48 11.65
C LEU A 134 10.10 12.89 12.36
#